data_AF-F0FWN0-F1
#
_entry.id   AF-F0FWN0-F1
#
_cell.length_a   1.000
_cell.length_b   1.000
_cell.length_c   1.000
_cell.angle_alpha   90.00
_cell.angle_beta   90.00
_cell.angle_gamma   90.00
#
_symmetry.space_group_name_H-M   'P 1'
#
loop_
_entity.id
_entity.type
_entity.pdbx_description
1 polymer ?
#
loop_
_entity_poly.entity_id
_entity_poly.type
_entity_poly.pdbx_seq_one_letter_code
_entity_poly.pdbx_strand_id
1 'polypeptide(L)'
;ALKLASPEAVAEAVERMSAQVARYAPDVRVERILVEKMADAPLLELIVGVKREPNFGLALVLGTGGVLVELIRDTATLLLPVRESDVRDALLGLKLGPLLTGYRGRPPADLDAVVANVMAIARFAQAHADSLVELDVNPLLVMERGAVAVDALVRLDA
;
A
#
# COMPACT_ATOMS: atom_id res chain seq x y z
N ALA A 1 3.48 -10.41 14.21
CA ALA A 1 3.19 -11.86 14.02
C ALA A 1 2.01 -11.98 13.08
N LEU A 2 1.84 -13.09 12.34
CA LEU A 2 0.79 -13.23 11.31
C LEU A 2 -0.03 -14.51 11.54
N LYS A 3 -1.24 -14.56 10.98
CA LYS A 3 -2.14 -15.74 10.99
C LYS A 3 -2.49 -16.26 12.40
N LEU A 4 -2.81 -15.34 13.31
CA LEU A 4 -3.17 -15.68 14.69
C LEU A 4 -4.65 -16.09 14.74
N ALA A 5 -4.93 -17.32 15.18
CA ALA A 5 -6.25 -17.95 15.06
C ALA A 5 -7.08 -17.92 16.37
N SER A 6 -6.54 -17.38 17.46
CA SER A 6 -7.25 -17.31 18.74
C SER A 6 -6.77 -16.12 19.60
N PRO A 7 -7.56 -15.68 20.61
CA PRO A 7 -7.13 -14.66 21.57
C PRO A 7 -5.82 -15.01 22.30
N GLU A 8 -5.61 -16.28 22.63
CA GLU A 8 -4.40 -16.77 23.29
C GLU A 8 -3.18 -16.62 22.38
N ALA A 9 -3.31 -16.98 21.09
CA ALA A 9 -2.26 -16.79 20.11
C ALA A 9 -1.90 -15.30 19.90
N VAL A 10 -2.87 -14.40 20.06
CA VAL A 10 -2.64 -12.95 20.07
C VAL A 10 -1.85 -12.53 21.31
N ALA A 11 -2.25 -12.97 22.50
CA ALA A 11 -1.55 -12.66 23.74
C ALA A 11 -0.09 -13.13 23.71
N GLU A 12 0.16 -14.37 23.29
CA GLU A 12 1.52 -14.92 23.14
C GLU A 12 2.36 -14.13 22.11
N ALA A 13 1.73 -13.67 21.02
CA ALA A 13 2.41 -12.85 20.03
C ALA A 13 2.79 -11.47 20.59
N VAL A 14 1.91 -10.84 21.38
CA VAL A 14 2.16 -9.55 22.03
C VAL A 14 3.33 -9.65 23.00
N GLU A 15 3.35 -10.68 23.86
CA GLU A 15 4.44 -10.89 24.82
C GLU A 15 5.78 -11.09 24.10
N ARG A 16 5.79 -11.97 23.09
CA ARG A 16 6.99 -12.25 22.28
C ARG A 16 7.51 -11.00 21.57
N MET A 17 6.64 -10.23 20.92
CA MET A 17 7.04 -9.01 20.21
C MET A 17 7.54 -7.95 21.18
N SER A 18 6.89 -7.77 22.34
CA SER A 18 7.32 -6.81 23.36
C SER A 18 8.70 -7.16 23.92
N ALA A 19 8.95 -8.44 24.20
CA ALA A 19 10.26 -8.92 24.64
C ALA A 19 11.36 -8.72 23.57
N GLN A 20 11.03 -8.91 22.28
CA GLN A 20 11.96 -8.66 21.18
C GLN A 20 12.31 -7.17 21.06
N VAL A 21 11.32 -6.28 21.15
CA VAL A 21 11.55 -4.83 21.12
C VAL A 21 12.42 -4.42 22.31
N ALA A 22 12.11 -4.86 23.53
CA ALA A 22 12.91 -4.54 24.72
C ALA A 22 14.37 -5.01 24.62
N ARG A 23 14.63 -6.12 23.91
CA ARG A 23 15.98 -6.61 23.68
C ARG A 23 16.73 -5.80 22.61
N TYR A 24 16.03 -5.36 21.56
CA TYR A 24 16.64 -4.66 20.43
C TYR A 24 16.79 -3.14 20.69
N ALA A 25 15.80 -2.54 21.34
CA ALA A 25 15.70 -1.11 21.65
C ALA A 25 15.20 -0.94 23.09
N PRO A 26 16.08 -1.07 24.11
CA PRO A 26 15.69 -1.08 25.52
C PRO A 26 15.06 0.23 26.01
N ASP A 27 15.37 1.35 25.34
CA ASP A 27 14.81 2.66 25.67
C ASP A 27 13.40 2.88 25.08
N VAL A 28 12.93 1.98 24.21
CA VAL A 28 11.59 2.04 23.60
C VAL A 28 10.59 1.29 24.48
N ARG A 29 9.61 2.02 25.01
CA ARG A 29 8.49 1.43 25.74
C ARG A 29 7.33 1.12 24.78
N VAL A 30 6.96 -0.16 24.69
CA VAL A 30 5.77 -0.59 23.96
C VAL A 30 4.54 -0.33 24.83
N GLU A 31 3.76 0.70 24.51
CA GLU A 31 2.53 1.05 25.25
C GLU A 31 1.28 0.40 24.65
N ARG A 32 1.27 0.22 23.33
CA ARG A 32 0.12 -0.27 22.56
C ARG A 32 0.59 -1.15 21.41
N ILE A 33 -0.27 -2.06 21.00
CA ILE A 33 -0.09 -2.92 19.83
C ILE A 33 -1.30 -2.74 18.92
N LEU A 34 -1.05 -2.57 17.62
CA LEU A 34 -2.08 -2.62 16.59
C LEU A 34 -2.41 -4.08 16.29
N VAL A 35 -3.70 -4.44 16.40
CA VAL A 35 -4.22 -5.76 16.05
C VAL A 35 -5.18 -5.60 14.89
N GLU A 36 -4.88 -6.27 13.79
CA GLU A 36 -5.64 -6.16 12.55
C GLU A 36 -6.14 -7.52 12.09
N LYS A 37 -7.23 -7.51 11.33
CA LYS A 37 -7.68 -8.70 10.61
C LYS A 37 -6.59 -9.09 9.61
N MET A 38 -6.20 -10.36 9.60
CA MET A 38 -5.33 -10.90 8.54
C MET A 38 -6.05 -10.78 7.19
N ALA A 39 -5.45 -10.06 6.24
CA ALA A 39 -5.99 -9.95 4.90
C ALA A 39 -5.95 -11.31 4.17
N ASP A 40 -6.94 -11.53 3.31
CA ASP A 40 -6.99 -12.70 2.43
C ASP A 40 -5.92 -12.60 1.34
N ALA A 41 -5.63 -13.71 0.67
CA ALA A 41 -4.64 -13.71 -0.41
C ALA A 41 -5.09 -12.81 -1.58
N PRO A 42 -4.22 -11.91 -2.07
CA PRO A 42 -4.57 -10.99 -3.14
C PRO A 42 -4.52 -11.65 -4.53
N LEU A 43 -5.18 -11.02 -5.50
CA LEU A 43 -4.97 -11.31 -6.93
C LEU A 43 -3.62 -10.75 -7.41
N LEU A 44 -3.29 -9.54 -6.97
CA LEU A 44 -2.00 -8.89 -7.11
C LEU A 44 -1.76 -7.91 -5.95
N GLU A 45 -0.50 -7.56 -5.76
CA GLU A 45 -0.10 -6.48 -4.86
C GLU A 45 0.24 -5.25 -5.70
N LEU A 46 -0.06 -4.06 -5.18
CA LEU A 46 0.35 -2.79 -5.75
C LEU A 46 1.15 -1.99 -4.72
N ILE A 47 2.04 -1.14 -5.22
CA ILE A 47 2.71 -0.10 -4.46
C ILE A 47 2.13 1.24 -4.94
N VAL A 48 1.69 2.07 -4.00
CA VAL A 48 1.12 3.39 -4.29
C VAL A 48 1.85 4.43 -3.46
N GLY A 49 2.77 5.14 -4.10
CA GLY A 49 3.57 6.18 -3.47
C GLY A 49 3.15 7.58 -3.90
N VAL A 50 3.38 8.57 -3.05
CA VAL A 50 3.39 9.98 -3.40
C VAL A 50 4.68 10.59 -2.89
N LYS A 51 5.41 11.23 -3.80
CA LYS A 51 6.65 11.93 -3.51
C LYS A 51 6.67 13.30 -4.15
N ARG A 52 7.52 14.17 -3.64
CA ARG A 52 7.77 15.48 -4.22
C ARG A 52 8.81 15.38 -5.33
N GLU A 53 8.44 15.79 -6.54
CA GLU A 53 9.32 15.90 -7.69
C GLU A 53 9.86 17.35 -7.80
N PRO A 54 11.19 17.54 -7.91
CA PRO A 54 11.78 18.86 -8.05
C PRO A 54 11.18 19.63 -9.22
N ASN A 55 10.70 20.85 -8.97
CA ASN A 55 10.06 21.75 -9.94
C ASN A 55 8.67 21.33 -10.47
N PHE A 56 8.17 20.13 -10.15
CA PHE A 56 6.89 19.62 -10.66
C PHE A 56 5.81 19.42 -9.58
N GLY A 57 6.16 19.54 -8.30
CA GLY A 57 5.21 19.39 -7.21
C GLY A 57 5.10 17.93 -6.76
N LEU A 58 3.90 17.43 -6.50
CA LEU A 58 3.69 16.05 -6.08
C LEU A 58 3.50 15.12 -7.27
N ALA A 59 4.11 13.94 -7.21
CA ALA A 59 3.94 12.88 -8.17
C ALA A 59 3.42 11.61 -7.48
N LEU A 60 2.37 11.04 -8.06
CA LEU A 60 1.83 9.73 -7.74
C LEU A 60 2.63 8.66 -8.48
N VAL A 61 3.15 7.69 -7.75
CA VAL A 61 3.87 6.53 -8.28
C VAL A 61 3.00 5.31 -8.08
N LEU A 62 2.73 4.60 -9.16
CA LEU A 62 1.99 3.34 -9.17
C LEU A 62 2.94 2.25 -9.61
N GLY A 63 3.04 1.18 -8.85
CA GLY A 63 3.85 0.02 -9.21
C GLY A 63 3.12 -1.25 -8.88
N THR A 64 3.49 -2.33 -9.55
CA THR A 64 3.12 -3.66 -9.06
C THR A 64 3.99 -4.02 -7.84
N GLY A 65 3.44 -4.80 -6.92
CA GLY A 65 4.11 -5.25 -5.70
C GLY A 65 4.53 -6.71 -5.77
N GLY A 66 5.16 -7.19 -4.69
CA GLY A 66 5.61 -8.56 -4.53
C GLY A 66 7.01 -8.85 -5.09
N VAL A 67 7.52 -10.04 -4.76
CA VAL A 67 8.93 -10.44 -4.94
C VAL A 67 9.42 -10.34 -6.40
N LEU A 68 8.54 -10.50 -7.38
CA LEU A 68 8.91 -10.46 -8.79
C LEU A 68 9.20 -9.04 -9.31
N VAL A 69 8.76 -7.98 -8.61
CA VAL A 69 8.83 -6.60 -9.12
C VAL A 69 10.18 -5.92 -8.89
N GLU A 70 10.93 -6.31 -7.85
CA GLU A 70 12.29 -5.81 -7.63
C GLU A 70 13.20 -6.00 -8.87
N LEU A 71 12.90 -7.00 -9.71
CA LEU A 71 13.60 -7.24 -10.97
C LEU A 71 13.00 -6.50 -12.18
N ILE A 72 11.68 -6.30 -12.23
CA ILE A 72 10.98 -5.91 -13.46
C ILE A 72 10.79 -4.38 -13.56
N ARG A 73 10.93 -3.65 -12.45
CA ARG A 73 10.74 -2.18 -12.37
C ARG A 73 9.47 -1.73 -13.09
N ASP A 74 8.37 -2.36 -12.72
CA ASP A 74 7.05 -2.14 -13.34
C ASP A 74 6.32 -1.00 -12.62
N THR A 75 6.55 0.22 -13.09
CA THR A 75 6.05 1.43 -12.45
C THR A 75 5.58 2.47 -13.47
N ALA A 76 4.56 3.24 -13.09
CA ALA A 76 4.09 4.44 -13.76
C ALA A 76 4.16 5.63 -12.80
N THR A 77 4.34 6.84 -13.33
CA THR A 77 4.38 8.08 -12.53
C THR A 77 3.47 9.12 -13.18
N LEU A 78 2.64 9.75 -12.36
CA LEU A 78 1.68 10.77 -12.76
C LEU A 78 1.87 12.02 -11.88
N LEU A 79 1.92 13.20 -12.49
CA LEU A 79 1.96 14.46 -11.73
C LEU A 79 0.56 14.78 -11.21
N LEU A 80 0.45 15.19 -9.94
CA LEU A 80 -0.82 15.60 -9.34
C LEU A 80 -1.15 17.07 -9.72
N PRO A 81 -2.43 17.44 -9.92
CA PRO A 81 -3.64 16.61 -9.79
C PRO A 81 -3.84 15.62 -10.95
N VAL A 82 -4.45 14.46 -10.65
CA VAL A 82 -4.85 13.45 -11.64
C VAL A 82 -6.35 13.23 -11.63
N ARG A 83 -6.91 12.71 -12.72
CA ARG A 83 -8.28 12.21 -12.80
C ARG A 83 -8.31 10.70 -12.62
N GLU A 84 -9.47 10.15 -12.28
CA GLU A 84 -9.69 8.70 -12.20
C GLU A 84 -9.30 7.96 -13.49
N SER A 85 -9.56 8.56 -14.66
CA SER A 85 -9.16 7.99 -15.95
C SER A 85 -7.65 7.86 -16.09
N ASP A 86 -6.89 8.87 -15.63
CA ASP A 86 -5.43 8.87 -15.73
C ASP A 86 -4.82 7.76 -14.87
N VAL A 87 -5.39 7.57 -13.67
CA VAL A 87 -5.02 6.47 -12.76
C VAL A 87 -5.37 5.11 -13.36
N ARG A 88 -6.58 4.96 -13.91
CA ARG A 88 -7.01 3.71 -14.54
C ARG A 88 -6.09 3.33 -15.70
N ASP A 89 -5.79 4.28 -16.58
CA ASP A 89 -4.93 4.05 -17.74
C ASP A 89 -3.51 3.69 -17.30
N ALA A 90 -2.97 4.37 -16.27
CA ALA A 90 -1.66 4.05 -15.73
C ALA A 90 -1.60 2.63 -15.11
N LEU A 91 -2.61 2.23 -14.35
CA LEU A 91 -2.71 0.88 -13.76
C LEU A 91 -2.77 -0.21 -14.84
N LEU A 92 -3.60 0.00 -15.88
CA LEU A 92 -3.72 -0.94 -17.00
C LEU A 92 -2.46 -0.96 -17.89
N GLY A 93 -1.71 0.14 -17.92
CA GLY A 93 -0.45 0.29 -18.65
C GLY A 93 0.77 -0.34 -17.98
N LEU A 94 0.66 -0.78 -16.71
CA LEU A 94 1.70 -1.56 -16.06
C LEU A 94 1.90 -2.89 -16.80
N LYS A 95 3.12 -3.44 -16.78
CA LYS A 95 3.46 -4.73 -17.40
C LYS A 95 2.61 -5.87 -16.83
N LEU A 96 2.30 -5.82 -15.53
CA LEU A 96 1.37 -6.75 -14.88
C LEU A 96 -0.07 -6.22 -14.81
N GLY A 97 -0.35 -5.05 -15.41
CA GLY A 97 -1.70 -4.49 -15.59
C GLY A 97 -2.71 -5.47 -16.19
N PRO A 98 -2.37 -6.36 -17.15
CA PRO A 98 -3.29 -7.37 -17.65
C PRO A 98 -3.86 -8.32 -16.58
N LEU A 99 -3.19 -8.50 -15.44
CA LEU A 99 -3.73 -9.30 -14.32
C LEU A 99 -4.94 -8.63 -13.66
N LEU A 100 -5.05 -7.30 -13.72
CA LEU A 100 -6.22 -6.56 -13.22
C LEU A 100 -7.49 -6.91 -14.01
N THR A 101 -7.34 -7.28 -15.29
CA THR A 101 -8.45 -7.65 -16.17
C THR A 101 -8.76 -9.15 -16.18
N GLY A 102 -8.07 -9.94 -15.35
CA GLY A 102 -8.20 -11.39 -15.28
C GLY A 102 -7.21 -12.11 -16.20
N TYR A 103 -6.72 -13.28 -15.77
CA TYR A 103 -5.72 -14.06 -16.50
C TYR A 103 -5.84 -15.56 -16.23
N ARG A 104 -5.83 -16.37 -17.31
CA ARG A 104 -5.85 -17.85 -17.25
C ARG A 104 -6.85 -18.43 -16.23
N GLY A 105 -8.11 -18.04 -16.34
CA GLY A 105 -9.19 -18.54 -15.47
C GLY A 105 -9.23 -17.93 -14.08
N ARG A 106 -8.33 -16.98 -13.75
CA ARG A 106 -8.49 -16.13 -12.56
C ARG A 106 -9.48 -15.00 -12.84
N PRO A 107 -10.33 -14.65 -11.86
CA PRO A 107 -11.26 -13.54 -12.02
C PRO A 107 -10.51 -12.21 -12.18
N PRO A 108 -11.16 -11.20 -12.78
CA PRO A 108 -10.65 -9.84 -12.80
C PRO A 108 -10.63 -9.25 -11.38
N ALA A 109 -9.82 -8.21 -11.20
CA ALA A 109 -9.83 -7.40 -9.99
C ALA A 109 -11.03 -6.44 -9.98
N ASP A 110 -11.42 -5.99 -8.79
CA ASP A 110 -12.29 -4.83 -8.61
C ASP A 110 -11.51 -3.54 -8.89
N LEU A 111 -11.30 -3.26 -10.18
CA LEU A 111 -10.49 -2.12 -10.64
C LEU A 111 -11.06 -0.78 -10.17
N ASP A 112 -12.37 -0.66 -10.03
CA ASP A 112 -13.03 0.56 -9.58
C ASP A 112 -12.68 0.85 -8.11
N ALA A 113 -12.68 -0.18 -7.25
CA ALA A 113 -12.22 -0.03 -5.86
C ALA A 113 -10.72 0.32 -5.76
N VAL A 114 -9.88 -0.27 -6.63
CA VAL A 114 -8.45 0.08 -6.69
C VAL A 114 -8.26 1.55 -7.05
N VAL A 115 -8.92 2.02 -8.12
CA VAL A 115 -8.85 3.42 -8.55
C VAL A 115 -9.37 4.34 -7.45
N ALA A 116 -10.48 4.00 -6.79
CA ALA A 116 -11.03 4.79 -5.68
C ALA A 116 -10.04 4.94 -4.51
N ASN A 117 -9.34 3.87 -4.13
CA ASN A 117 -8.31 3.89 -3.09
C ASN A 117 -7.10 4.76 -3.50
N VAL A 118 -6.60 4.59 -4.73
CA VAL A 118 -5.50 5.43 -5.24
C VAL A 118 -5.89 6.91 -5.28
N MET A 119 -7.11 7.21 -5.70
CA MET A 119 -7.62 8.59 -5.70
C MET A 119 -7.80 9.13 -4.28
N ALA A 120 -8.15 8.30 -3.29
CA ALA A 120 -8.19 8.73 -1.89
C ALA A 120 -6.80 9.11 -1.37
N ILE A 121 -5.78 8.33 -1.72
CA ILE A 121 -4.37 8.63 -1.41
C ILE A 121 -3.95 9.94 -2.09
N ALA A 122 -4.23 10.10 -3.39
CA ALA A 122 -3.91 11.32 -4.12
C ALA A 122 -4.58 12.56 -3.51
N ARG A 123 -5.88 12.47 -3.16
CA ARG A 123 -6.61 13.57 -2.50
C ARG A 123 -6.01 13.91 -1.14
N PHE A 124 -5.66 12.91 -0.33
CA PHE A 124 -5.00 13.14 0.96
C PHE A 124 -3.67 13.88 0.75
N ALA A 125 -2.86 13.44 -0.21
CA ALA A 125 -1.58 14.05 -0.50
C ALA A 125 -1.70 15.49 -0.98
N GLN A 126 -2.68 15.79 -1.84
CA GLN A 126 -2.97 17.15 -2.29
C GLN A 126 -3.44 18.05 -1.15
N ALA A 127 -4.29 17.53 -0.25
CA ALA A 127 -4.78 18.29 0.90
C ALA A 127 -3.66 18.65 1.90
N HIS A 128 -2.57 17.89 1.89
CA HIS A 128 -1.40 18.10 2.75
C HIS A 128 -0.17 18.51 1.94
N ALA A 129 -0.34 19.08 0.74
CA ALA A 129 0.78 19.26 -0.18
C ALA A 129 1.94 20.07 0.43
N ASP A 130 1.63 21.06 1.27
CA ASP A 130 2.64 21.95 1.86
C ASP A 130 3.55 21.27 2.90
N SER A 131 3.06 20.22 3.56
CA SER A 131 3.81 19.49 4.60
C SER A 131 4.14 18.05 4.22
N LEU A 132 3.48 17.47 3.20
CA LEU A 132 3.73 16.09 2.81
C LEU A 132 5.12 15.96 2.18
N VAL A 133 5.92 15.08 2.77
CA VAL A 133 7.23 14.74 2.25
C VAL A 133 7.22 13.41 1.53
N GLU A 134 6.53 12.43 2.11
CA GLU A 134 6.44 11.08 1.57
C GLU A 134 5.14 10.42 2.03
N LEU A 135 4.49 9.71 1.11
CA LEU A 135 3.40 8.80 1.40
C LEU A 135 3.71 7.51 0.63
N ASP A 136 3.74 6.38 1.30
CA ASP A 136 3.90 5.08 0.64
C ASP A 136 2.88 4.09 1.20
N VAL A 137 2.07 3.50 0.32
CA VAL A 137 1.18 2.39 0.65
C VAL A 137 1.73 1.14 -0.02
N ASN A 138 2.29 0.26 0.79
CA ASN A 138 2.99 -0.93 0.33
C ASN A 138 2.87 -2.10 1.32
N PRO A 139 2.01 -3.11 1.07
CA PRO A 139 1.23 -3.29 -0.15
C PRO A 139 -0.20 -2.72 -0.07
N LEU A 140 -0.70 -2.26 -1.21
CA LEU A 140 -2.12 -2.21 -1.51
C LEU A 140 -2.53 -3.55 -2.15
N LEU A 141 -3.25 -4.37 -1.39
CA LEU A 141 -3.75 -5.66 -1.85
C LEU A 141 -4.96 -5.49 -2.77
N VAL A 142 -4.87 -6.03 -3.98
CA VAL A 142 -5.97 -6.01 -4.95
C VAL A 142 -6.72 -7.32 -4.90
N MET A 143 -8.05 -7.25 -4.74
CA MET A 143 -8.91 -8.41 -4.56
C MET A 143 -9.93 -8.51 -5.71
N GLU A 144 -10.63 -9.65 -5.78
CA GLU A 144 -11.80 -9.80 -6.66
C GLU A 144 -12.92 -8.82 -6.27
N ARG A 145 -12.99 -8.47 -4.98
CA ARG A 145 -13.94 -7.50 -4.42
C ARG A 145 -13.19 -6.57 -3.49
N GLY A 146 -13.05 -5.31 -3.88
CA GLY A 146 -12.31 -4.30 -3.14
C GLY A 146 -10.79 -4.34 -3.28
N ALA A 147 -10.14 -3.45 -2.51
CA ALA A 147 -8.70 -3.43 -2.31
C ALA A 147 -8.39 -2.91 -0.89
N VAL A 148 -7.28 -3.37 -0.31
CA VAL A 148 -6.94 -3.15 1.11
C VAL A 148 -5.49 -2.70 1.24
N ALA A 149 -5.27 -1.51 1.79
CA ALA A 149 -3.94 -1.09 2.23
C ALA A 149 -3.59 -1.87 3.51
N VAL A 150 -2.50 -2.65 3.48
CA VAL A 150 -2.07 -3.46 4.63
C VAL A 150 -0.94 -2.81 5.41
N ASP A 151 -0.20 -1.91 4.77
CA ASP A 151 0.78 -1.08 5.43
C ASP A 151 0.86 0.29 4.75
N ALA A 152 1.19 1.31 5.52
CA ALA A 152 1.29 2.68 5.04
C ALA A 152 2.31 3.49 5.87
N LEU A 153 3.19 4.18 5.17
CA LEU A 153 4.08 5.19 5.73
C LEU A 153 3.62 6.58 5.28
N VAL A 154 3.51 7.50 6.23
CA VAL A 154 3.28 8.92 5.93
C VAL A 154 4.29 9.74 6.71
N ARG A 155 5.03 10.59 6.00
CA ARG A 155 5.94 11.56 6.58
C ARG A 155 5.52 12.97 6.22
N LEU A 156 5.27 13.76 7.25
CA LEU A 156 4.96 15.18 7.17
C LEU A 156 6.12 15.97 7.78
N ASP A 157 6.52 17.07 7.14
CA ASP A 157 7.34 18.10 7.77
C ASP A 157 6.45 18.97 8.66
N ALA A 158 7.02 19.43 9.78
CA ALA A 158 6.33 20.23 10.80
C ALA A 158 6.21 21.71 10.43
#